data_AF-A0A1N7D9Z4-F1
#
_entry.id   AF-A0A1N7D9Z4-F1
#
_cell.length_a   1.000
_cell.length_b   1.000
_cell.length_c   1.000
_cell.angle_alpha   90.00
_cell.angle_beta   90.00
_cell.angle_gamma   90.00
#
_symmetry.space_group_name_H-M   'P 1'
#
loop_
_entity.id
_entity.type
_entity.pdbx_description
1 polymer ?
#
loop_
_entity_poly.entity_id
_entity_poly.type
_entity_poly.pdbx_seq_one_letter_code
_entity_poly.pdbx_strand_id
1 'polypeptide(L)'
;MMKISLSTLSASVLAGFGIVPMAYAVPNPMGLPTETVQNKPFVLLTEQATSEPLVSAEQIEQAQQPTAKQTAISVPEPLVEAVSADVGSPADMQTMLINCASLTQDAMRLACYDTLMQGDIPTATQAKRPIKLGDTLWQTIKGNPQVVYSETETVTLLDGQQNGQLSDKQTEQLEQIAKKFTPLSLAFDLDRNNTPLWTTRPHNPMYILPLYLNAKPNRDPSTPTQSTQHFSTNDMRAMELKFQLSFKVKAAEDLLGTDADLWFGYTQQSHWQVYNEDNSRPFRSHDYQPELFLTQPVYSNLPFGGKLRMLGVGGVHHSNGEDNPLSRSWNRAYLMAGMEWGKLTVMPRLWARVAKGSDGQVDDNPDILDYYGYGDVRFLYQLPNKSNISGLMRYNPSTSKGALQLDYVRPLGKGVSGYVQLFKGYGQSLIDYNHNATSIGIGLMLNDWMGL
;
A
#
# COMPACT_ATOMS: atom_id res chain seq x y z
N MET A 1 -16.47 -32.95 33.46
CA MET A 1 -15.88 -31.81 34.20
C MET A 1 -14.42 -31.70 33.82
N MET A 2 -14.08 -30.75 32.94
CA MET A 2 -12.70 -30.36 32.65
C MET A 2 -12.77 -28.92 32.15
N LYS A 3 -12.38 -27.97 33.00
CA LYS A 3 -12.38 -26.52 32.71
C LYS A 3 -11.12 -26.21 31.91
N ILE A 4 -11.27 -25.71 30.69
CA ILE A 4 -10.16 -25.15 29.91
C ILE A 4 -10.22 -23.62 30.05
N SER A 5 -9.11 -23.07 30.54
CA SER A 5 -8.89 -21.65 30.85
C SER A 5 -8.82 -20.80 29.59
N LEU A 6 -9.46 -19.63 29.62
CA LEU A 6 -9.59 -18.65 28.54
C LEU A 6 -8.32 -17.78 28.34
N SER A 7 -7.12 -18.33 28.56
CA SER A 7 -5.87 -17.57 28.69
C SER A 7 -4.79 -17.87 27.64
N THR A 8 -5.10 -18.59 26.55
CA THR A 8 -4.09 -18.99 25.55
C THR A 8 -4.31 -18.45 24.14
N LEU A 9 -5.25 -17.51 23.91
CA LEU A 9 -5.48 -16.92 22.59
C LEU A 9 -4.76 -15.58 22.31
N SER A 10 -3.75 -15.19 23.11
CA SER A 10 -3.08 -13.89 22.95
C SER A 10 -1.57 -13.93 22.61
N ALA A 11 -0.99 -15.07 22.24
CA ALA A 11 0.47 -15.15 22.07
C ALA A 11 1.00 -15.54 20.67
N SER A 12 0.17 -15.98 19.71
CA SER A 12 0.68 -16.56 18.46
C SER A 12 0.44 -15.75 17.18
N VAL A 13 -0.05 -14.52 17.27
CA VAL A 13 -0.12 -13.59 16.12
C VAL A 13 0.92 -12.45 16.21
N LEU A 14 1.56 -12.26 17.37
CA LEU A 14 2.61 -11.23 17.54
C LEU A 14 4.04 -11.71 17.21
N ALA A 15 4.29 -13.02 17.07
CA ALA A 15 5.65 -13.54 16.88
C ALA A 15 6.18 -13.41 15.43
N GLY A 16 5.34 -13.05 14.45
CA GLY A 16 5.73 -12.91 13.04
C GLY A 16 6.20 -11.51 12.62
N PHE A 17 6.02 -10.49 13.47
CA PHE A 17 6.37 -9.09 13.15
C PHE A 17 7.72 -8.64 13.74
N GLY A 18 8.47 -9.55 14.37
CA GLY A 18 9.68 -9.24 15.15
C GLY A 18 11.01 -9.28 14.39
N ILE A 19 11.03 -9.57 13.08
CA ILE A 19 12.29 -9.66 12.33
C ILE A 19 12.16 -8.93 10.99
N VAL A 20 12.06 -7.60 11.07
CA VAL A 20 12.57 -6.74 9.99
C VAL A 20 13.75 -6.01 10.61
N PRO A 21 14.99 -6.20 10.13
CA PRO A 21 16.09 -5.37 10.60
C PRO A 21 15.75 -3.92 10.27
N MET A 22 15.72 -3.06 11.29
CA MET A 22 15.62 -1.61 11.12
C MET A 22 16.65 -1.17 10.10
N ALA A 23 16.17 -0.68 8.96
CA ALA A 23 17.03 0.06 8.04
C ALA A 23 17.44 1.35 8.76
N TYR A 24 18.72 1.46 9.09
CA TYR A 24 19.31 2.73 9.49
C TYR A 24 19.10 3.74 8.36
N ALA A 25 18.74 4.97 8.71
CA ALA A 25 18.67 6.07 7.78
C ALA A 25 20.00 6.17 7.02
N VAL A 26 19.94 6.00 5.70
CA VAL A 26 21.05 6.37 4.82
C VAL A 26 21.06 7.90 4.79
N PRO A 27 22.12 8.57 5.25
CA PRO A 27 22.19 10.02 5.15
C PRO A 27 22.17 10.44 3.68
N ASN A 28 21.54 11.59 3.40
CA ASN A 28 21.46 12.20 2.08
C ASN A 28 22.79 12.08 1.30
N PRO A 29 22.81 11.55 0.08
CA PRO A 29 23.98 11.65 -0.77
C PRO A 29 23.99 13.05 -1.37
N MET A 30 24.62 14.02 -0.70
CA MET A 30 25.29 15.17 -1.30
C MET A 30 26.05 15.95 -0.23
N GLY A 31 27.33 15.63 -0.12
CA GLY A 31 28.35 16.41 0.55
C GLY A 31 29.69 16.04 -0.06
N LEU A 32 30.05 16.70 -1.16
CA LEU A 32 31.42 16.63 -1.66
C LEU A 32 32.32 17.24 -0.58
N PRO A 33 33.35 16.52 -0.08
CA PRO A 33 34.26 17.09 0.90
C PRO A 33 35.06 18.21 0.22
N THR A 34 35.01 19.41 0.79
CA THR A 34 35.96 20.48 0.48
C THR A 34 37.33 20.07 1.02
N GLU A 35 38.17 19.49 0.17
CA GLU A 35 39.59 19.30 0.48
C GLU A 35 40.31 20.65 0.39
N THR A 36 40.85 21.09 1.52
CA THR A 36 41.86 22.14 1.58
C THR A 36 43.15 21.68 0.91
N VAL A 37 43.48 22.31 -0.23
CA VAL A 37 44.72 22.08 -0.98
C VAL A 37 45.93 22.57 -0.15
N GLN A 38 46.73 21.64 0.37
CA GLN A 38 48.09 21.90 0.83
C GLN A 38 49.08 21.44 -0.26
N ASN A 39 49.74 22.42 -0.89
CA ASN A 39 50.80 22.22 -1.87
C ASN A 39 52.01 21.49 -1.23
N LYS A 40 52.39 20.33 -1.77
CA LYS A 40 53.76 19.80 -1.71
C LYS A 40 54.17 19.16 -3.05
N PRO A 41 55.46 19.23 -3.43
CA PRO A 41 55.87 19.13 -4.83
C PRO A 41 55.97 17.68 -5.32
N PHE A 42 55.71 17.55 -6.61
CA PHE A 42 55.71 16.35 -7.44
C PHE A 42 57.14 15.88 -7.73
N VAL A 43 57.45 14.61 -7.43
CA VAL A 43 58.68 13.92 -7.85
C VAL A 43 58.29 12.82 -8.84
N LEU A 44 58.84 12.94 -10.05
CA LEU A 44 58.65 12.06 -11.19
C LEU A 44 59.54 10.81 -11.03
N LEU A 45 58.96 9.62 -11.07
CA LEU A 45 59.71 8.38 -11.34
C LEU A 45 58.99 7.58 -12.43
N THR A 46 59.74 7.34 -13.48
CA THR A 46 59.44 6.59 -14.71
C THR A 46 59.72 5.09 -14.56
N GLU A 47 59.27 4.35 -15.59
CA GLU A 47 59.58 2.94 -15.95
C GLU A 47 58.67 1.87 -15.31
N GLN A 48 58.27 0.79 -15.96
CA GLN A 48 58.30 0.28 -17.34
C GLN A 48 57.34 -0.93 -17.37
N ALA A 49 56.71 -1.22 -18.50
CA ALA A 49 55.88 -2.41 -18.70
C ALA A 49 56.59 -3.44 -19.60
N THR A 50 56.59 -4.72 -19.21
CA THR A 50 56.93 -5.91 -20.01
C THR A 50 56.08 -7.10 -19.49
N SER A 51 55.11 -7.60 -20.26
CA SER A 51 55.15 -8.72 -21.25
C SER A 51 54.61 -10.05 -20.68
N GLU A 52 53.59 -10.58 -21.37
CA GLU A 52 52.80 -11.85 -21.32
C GLU A 52 53.61 -13.19 -21.18
N PRO A 53 53.04 -14.44 -21.17
CA PRO A 53 51.67 -14.93 -21.54
C PRO A 53 51.05 -16.12 -20.73
N LEU A 54 49.86 -16.56 -21.19
CA LEU A 54 49.05 -17.74 -20.81
C LEU A 54 49.80 -19.10 -20.90
N VAL A 55 49.32 -20.15 -20.18
CA VAL A 55 48.94 -21.50 -20.70
C VAL A 55 48.46 -22.49 -19.59
N SER A 56 47.34 -23.16 -19.89
CA SER A 56 46.72 -24.49 -19.56
C SER A 56 47.01 -25.36 -18.31
N ALA A 57 45.89 -25.86 -17.76
CA ALA A 57 45.44 -27.26 -17.53
C ALA A 57 46.13 -28.24 -16.52
N GLU A 58 45.26 -28.73 -15.61
CA GLU A 58 45.05 -30.13 -15.17
C GLU A 58 46.10 -30.87 -14.29
N GLN A 59 45.75 -31.14 -13.00
CA GLN A 59 45.46 -32.48 -12.41
C GLN A 59 45.63 -32.57 -10.87
N ILE A 60 44.55 -33.03 -10.18
CA ILE A 60 44.47 -34.10 -9.13
C ILE A 60 45.30 -33.89 -7.82
N GLU A 61 44.81 -33.91 -6.57
CA GLU A 61 44.00 -34.93 -5.85
C GLU A 61 43.51 -34.46 -4.44
N GLN A 62 42.29 -34.90 -4.08
CA GLN A 62 41.69 -35.31 -2.79
C GLN A 62 42.11 -34.77 -1.40
N ALA A 63 41.09 -34.36 -0.62
CA ALA A 63 40.78 -34.81 0.76
C ALA A 63 39.38 -34.30 1.20
N GLN A 64 38.32 -35.10 1.07
CA GLN A 64 37.57 -35.83 2.13
C GLN A 64 36.83 -34.99 3.21
N GLN A 65 35.49 -35.01 3.11
CA GLN A 65 34.48 -34.58 4.10
C GLN A 65 34.15 -35.71 5.11
N PRO A 66 33.75 -35.38 6.35
CA PRO A 66 33.23 -36.36 7.30
C PRO A 66 31.71 -36.58 7.14
N THR A 67 31.33 -37.83 7.38
CA THR A 67 30.01 -38.45 7.27
C THR A 67 29.11 -38.13 8.47
N ALA A 68 27.85 -37.78 8.22
CA ALA A 68 26.79 -37.83 9.22
C ALA A 68 25.60 -38.64 8.66
N LYS A 69 25.26 -39.73 9.35
CA LYS A 69 24.11 -40.60 9.09
C LYS A 69 22.80 -39.82 9.25
N GLN A 70 21.97 -39.79 8.20
CA GLN A 70 20.55 -39.45 8.31
C GLN A 70 19.72 -40.73 8.25
N THR A 71 19.06 -41.02 9.37
CA THR A 71 17.90 -41.90 9.46
C THR A 71 16.73 -41.29 8.69
N ALA A 72 16.28 -41.98 7.64
CA ALA A 72 15.11 -41.61 6.88
C ALA A 72 13.83 -41.77 7.73
N ILE A 73 13.08 -40.68 7.89
CA ILE A 73 11.68 -40.69 8.28
C ILE A 73 10.89 -40.40 7.01
N SER A 74 10.20 -41.42 6.51
CA SER A 74 9.27 -41.32 5.37
C SER A 74 8.06 -40.49 5.78
N VAL A 75 7.94 -39.28 5.24
CA VAL A 75 6.70 -38.49 5.27
C VAL A 75 5.88 -38.90 4.05
N PRO A 76 4.59 -39.28 4.18
CA PRO A 76 3.79 -39.65 3.03
C PRO A 76 3.57 -38.42 2.13
N GLU A 77 3.84 -38.60 0.85
CA GLU A 77 3.44 -37.69 -0.22
C GLU A 77 1.94 -37.37 -0.09
N PRO A 78 1.53 -36.09 -0.14
CA PRO A 78 0.13 -35.79 -0.31
C PRO A 78 -0.24 -36.21 -1.74
N LEU A 79 -1.21 -37.12 -1.86
CA LEU A 79 -1.94 -37.38 -3.10
C LEU A 79 -2.57 -36.06 -3.55
N VAL A 80 -1.87 -35.34 -4.43
CA VAL A 80 -2.48 -34.31 -5.27
C VAL A 80 -3.19 -35.07 -6.37
N GLU A 81 -4.49 -35.33 -6.20
CA GLU A 81 -5.35 -35.58 -7.35
C GLU A 81 -5.30 -34.31 -8.20
N ALA A 82 -4.49 -34.35 -9.26
CA ALA A 82 -4.58 -33.41 -10.35
C ALA A 82 -5.98 -33.56 -10.95
N VAL A 83 -6.90 -32.69 -10.54
CA VAL A 83 -8.14 -32.48 -11.29
C VAL A 83 -7.71 -31.85 -12.61
N SER A 84 -7.48 -32.69 -13.61
CA SER A 84 -7.40 -32.26 -15.01
C SER A 84 -8.77 -31.67 -15.35
N ALA A 85 -8.91 -30.36 -15.17
CA ALA A 85 -10.01 -29.61 -15.73
C ALA A 85 -9.77 -29.53 -17.23
N ASP A 86 -10.17 -30.58 -17.94
CA ASP A 86 -10.26 -30.59 -19.39
C ASP A 86 -11.10 -29.37 -19.80
N VAL A 87 -10.58 -28.53 -20.69
CA VAL A 87 -11.32 -27.41 -21.29
C VAL A 87 -12.32 -28.02 -22.28
N GLY A 88 -13.31 -28.73 -21.73
CA GLY A 88 -14.07 -29.76 -22.43
C GLY A 88 -15.15 -29.25 -23.38
N SER A 89 -15.34 -27.93 -23.53
CA SER A 89 -16.26 -27.40 -24.52
C SER A 89 -15.70 -26.18 -25.29
N PRO A 90 -16.02 -26.03 -26.59
CA PRO A 90 -15.69 -24.82 -27.36
C PRO A 90 -16.21 -23.52 -26.73
N ALA A 91 -17.33 -23.59 -26.00
CA ALA A 91 -17.91 -22.45 -25.29
C ALA A 91 -17.08 -22.03 -24.07
N ASP A 92 -16.46 -22.98 -23.37
CA ASP A 92 -15.56 -22.70 -22.25
C ASP A 92 -14.25 -22.08 -22.75
N MET A 93 -13.71 -22.58 -23.87
CA MET A 93 -12.53 -22.00 -24.51
C MET A 93 -12.78 -20.57 -24.99
N GLN A 94 -13.93 -20.31 -25.61
CA GLN A 94 -14.31 -18.96 -26.05
C GLN A 94 -14.47 -17.99 -24.87
N THR A 95 -15.08 -18.45 -23.77
CA THR A 95 -15.22 -17.66 -22.53
C THR A 95 -13.85 -17.32 -21.93
N MET A 96 -12.92 -18.28 -21.93
CA MET A 96 -11.55 -18.06 -21.42
C MET A 96 -10.74 -17.09 -22.29
N LEU A 97 -10.86 -17.15 -23.61
CA LEU A 97 -10.24 -16.19 -24.52
C LEU A 97 -10.73 -14.76 -24.26
N ILE A 98 -12.03 -14.58 -24.03
CA ILE A 98 -12.61 -13.27 -23.68
C ILE A 98 -12.11 -12.79 -22.31
N ASN A 99 -11.99 -13.70 -21.33
CA ASN A 99 -11.40 -13.37 -20.03
C ASN A 99 -9.94 -12.90 -20.18
N CYS A 100 -9.13 -13.56 -21.02
CA CYS A 100 -7.78 -13.08 -21.33
C CYS A 100 -7.82 -11.68 -21.98
N ALA A 101 -8.73 -11.43 -22.91
CA ALA A 101 -8.88 -10.12 -23.56
C ALA A 101 -9.21 -8.99 -22.55
N SER A 102 -9.87 -9.32 -21.43
CA SER A 102 -10.22 -8.36 -20.38
C SER A 102 -9.05 -7.95 -19.49
N LEU A 103 -7.90 -8.64 -19.59
CA LEU A 103 -6.68 -8.27 -18.85
C LEU A 103 -6.08 -6.99 -19.42
N THR A 104 -5.85 -6.02 -18.54
CA THR A 104 -5.39 -4.67 -18.91
C THR A 104 -3.90 -4.60 -19.22
N GLN A 105 -3.11 -5.55 -18.72
CA GLN A 105 -1.67 -5.61 -18.99
C GLN A 105 -1.38 -6.54 -20.15
N ASP A 106 -0.66 -6.01 -21.15
CA ASP A 106 -0.32 -6.74 -22.38
C ASP A 106 0.45 -8.05 -22.09
N ALA A 107 1.39 -8.02 -21.13
CA ALA A 107 2.18 -9.19 -20.74
C ALA A 107 1.31 -10.29 -20.09
N MET A 108 0.38 -9.92 -19.21
CA MET A 108 -0.56 -10.87 -18.59
C MET A 108 -1.55 -11.42 -19.61
N ARG A 109 -2.06 -10.56 -20.50
CA ARG A 109 -2.94 -10.96 -21.58
C ARG A 109 -2.26 -11.97 -22.50
N LEU A 110 -1.00 -11.72 -22.88
CA LEU A 110 -0.22 -12.64 -23.69
C LEU A 110 0.01 -13.97 -22.97
N ALA A 111 0.51 -13.94 -21.72
CA ALA A 111 0.71 -15.14 -20.92
C ALA A 111 -0.59 -15.95 -20.73
N CYS A 112 -1.73 -15.26 -20.58
CA CYS A 112 -3.05 -15.89 -20.50
C CYS A 112 -3.41 -16.62 -21.79
N TYR A 113 -3.20 -16.00 -22.96
CA TYR A 113 -3.41 -16.68 -24.24
C TYR A 113 -2.45 -17.86 -24.44
N ASP A 114 -1.16 -17.69 -24.11
CA ASP A 114 -0.17 -18.74 -24.25
C ASP A 114 -0.51 -19.96 -23.36
N THR A 115 -0.98 -19.72 -22.13
CA THR A 115 -1.41 -20.77 -21.20
C THR A 115 -2.63 -21.51 -21.73
N LEU A 116 -3.62 -20.79 -22.29
CA LEU A 116 -4.79 -21.41 -22.92
C LEU A 116 -4.41 -22.29 -24.12
N MET A 117 -3.43 -21.84 -24.93
CA MET A 117 -2.95 -22.62 -26.08
C MET A 117 -2.17 -23.87 -25.68
N GLN A 118 -1.65 -23.91 -24.45
CA GLN A 118 -1.00 -25.10 -23.87
C GLN A 118 -2.01 -26.09 -23.27
N GLY A 119 -3.30 -25.74 -23.23
CA GLY A 119 -4.37 -26.58 -22.67
C GLY A 119 -4.58 -26.38 -21.16
N ASP A 120 -3.89 -25.41 -20.55
CA ASP A 120 -3.99 -25.11 -19.13
C ASP A 120 -4.97 -23.94 -18.86
N ILE A 121 -5.54 -23.90 -17.65
CA ILE A 121 -6.42 -22.80 -17.21
C ILE A 121 -5.55 -21.68 -16.61
N PRO A 122 -5.53 -20.47 -17.18
CA PRO A 122 -4.69 -19.38 -16.67
C PRO A 122 -5.13 -18.95 -15.27
N THR A 123 -4.20 -18.88 -14.33
CA THR A 123 -4.48 -18.36 -12.97
C THR A 123 -5.01 -16.92 -13.01
N ALA A 124 -4.58 -16.13 -13.99
CA ALA A 124 -5.04 -14.76 -14.21
C ALA A 124 -6.55 -14.62 -14.54
N THR A 125 -7.21 -15.70 -14.97
CA THR A 125 -8.66 -15.69 -15.24
C THR A 125 -9.48 -16.21 -14.05
N GLN A 126 -8.82 -16.76 -13.02
CA GLN A 126 -9.49 -17.23 -11.83
C GLN A 126 -10.05 -16.06 -11.02
N ALA A 127 -11.33 -16.14 -10.74
CA ALA A 127 -12.02 -15.19 -9.88
C ALA A 127 -11.85 -15.57 -8.41
N LYS A 128 -11.48 -14.56 -7.63
CA LYS A 128 -11.42 -14.68 -6.18
C LYS A 128 -12.80 -14.98 -5.63
N ARG A 129 -12.82 -15.83 -4.61
CA ARG A 129 -13.97 -16.27 -3.85
C ARG A 129 -13.97 -15.49 -2.53
N PRO A 130 -14.67 -14.34 -2.44
CA PRO A 130 -14.66 -13.56 -1.21
C PRO A 130 -15.27 -14.35 -0.06
N ILE A 131 -14.71 -14.21 1.14
CA ILE A 131 -15.24 -14.88 2.34
C ILE A 131 -16.58 -14.24 2.73
N LYS A 132 -17.63 -15.04 2.83
CA LYS A 132 -18.96 -14.62 3.31
C LYS A 132 -18.93 -14.51 4.83
N LEU A 133 -18.62 -13.31 5.32
CA LEU A 133 -18.32 -13.03 6.73
C LEU A 133 -19.49 -13.39 7.67
N GLY A 134 -20.72 -13.03 7.31
CA GLY A 134 -21.89 -13.30 8.16
C GLY A 134 -22.10 -14.80 8.40
N ASP A 135 -22.01 -15.60 7.34
CA ASP A 135 -22.19 -17.05 7.41
C ASP A 135 -21.01 -17.71 8.14
N THR A 136 -19.78 -17.28 7.85
CA THR A 136 -18.55 -17.76 8.52
C THR A 136 -18.61 -17.53 10.03
N LEU A 137 -18.99 -16.32 10.45
CA LEU A 137 -19.11 -15.97 11.86
C LEU A 137 -20.22 -16.79 12.53
N TRP A 138 -21.37 -16.95 11.87
CA TRP A 138 -22.49 -17.72 12.40
C TRP A 138 -22.15 -19.20 12.60
N GLN A 139 -21.44 -19.82 11.66
CA GLN A 139 -20.96 -21.20 11.79
C GLN A 139 -19.95 -21.35 12.94
N THR A 140 -19.04 -20.38 13.07
CA THR A 140 -18.06 -20.33 14.17
C THR A 140 -18.75 -20.25 15.53
N ILE A 141 -19.75 -19.37 15.69
CA ILE A 141 -20.53 -19.23 16.93
C ILE A 141 -21.32 -20.51 17.25
N LYS A 142 -21.78 -21.24 16.23
CA LYS A 142 -22.45 -22.54 16.40
C LYS A 142 -21.51 -23.69 16.81
N GLY A 143 -20.21 -23.42 16.96
CA GLY A 143 -19.21 -24.41 17.36
C GLY A 143 -18.68 -25.27 16.22
N ASN A 144 -18.96 -24.92 14.96
CA ASN A 144 -18.37 -25.56 13.78
C ASN A 144 -17.58 -24.53 12.96
N PRO A 145 -16.33 -24.20 13.35
CA PRO A 145 -15.54 -23.18 12.68
C PRO A 145 -15.21 -23.62 11.25
N GLN A 146 -15.87 -23.02 10.27
CA GLN A 146 -15.63 -23.23 8.85
C GLN A 146 -15.69 -21.89 8.10
N VAL A 147 -14.75 -21.69 7.18
CA VAL A 147 -14.75 -20.50 6.30
C VAL A 147 -15.76 -20.75 5.18
N VAL A 148 -16.78 -19.90 5.11
CA VAL A 148 -17.80 -19.95 4.07
C VAL A 148 -17.43 -18.94 2.99
N TYR A 149 -17.25 -19.40 1.76
CA TYR A 149 -16.95 -18.56 0.62
C TYR A 149 -18.23 -18.18 -0.12
N SER A 150 -18.25 -17.01 -0.76
CA SER A 150 -19.30 -16.67 -1.72
C SER A 150 -19.13 -17.52 -2.97
N GLU A 151 -20.24 -18.00 -3.53
CA GLU A 151 -20.22 -18.57 -4.87
C GLU A 151 -19.81 -17.49 -5.86
N THR A 152 -18.76 -17.77 -6.62
CA THR A 152 -18.39 -16.94 -7.76
C THR A 152 -19.32 -17.33 -8.89
N GLU A 153 -20.26 -16.46 -9.25
CA GLU A 153 -21.03 -16.66 -10.48
C GLU A 153 -20.05 -16.76 -11.65
N THR A 154 -19.99 -17.96 -12.25
CA THR A 154 -19.32 -18.18 -13.53
C THR A 154 -19.95 -17.25 -14.55
N VAL A 155 -19.16 -16.29 -15.03
CA VAL A 155 -19.63 -15.36 -16.04
C VAL A 155 -19.75 -16.13 -17.36
N THR A 156 -20.95 -16.59 -17.69
CA THR A 156 -21.28 -17.06 -19.04
C THR A 156 -21.34 -15.81 -19.93
N LEU A 157 -20.35 -15.60 -20.80
CA LEU A 157 -20.38 -14.47 -21.73
C LEU A 157 -21.01 -14.86 -23.08
N LEU A 158 -22.18 -14.27 -23.30
CA LEU A 158 -22.69 -13.67 -24.55
C LEU A 158 -22.49 -14.48 -25.86
N ASP A 159 -23.47 -15.33 -26.18
CA ASP A 159 -23.81 -15.59 -27.59
C ASP A 159 -24.31 -14.27 -28.20
N GLY A 160 -23.47 -13.67 -29.04
CA GLY A 160 -23.86 -12.51 -29.81
C GLY A 160 -24.91 -12.95 -30.83
N GLN A 161 -26.18 -12.57 -30.62
CA GLN A 161 -27.14 -12.62 -31.73
C GLN A 161 -26.54 -11.84 -32.90
N GLN A 162 -26.67 -12.38 -34.13
CA GLN A 162 -26.08 -11.87 -35.38
C GLN A 162 -26.39 -10.39 -35.71
N ASN A 163 -27.14 -9.70 -34.86
CA ASN A 163 -27.68 -8.35 -35.07
C ASN A 163 -27.01 -7.31 -34.15
N GLY A 164 -26.06 -7.70 -33.29
CA GLY A 164 -25.26 -6.76 -32.48
C GLY A 164 -26.02 -6.04 -31.34
N GLN A 165 -27.21 -6.50 -30.97
CA GLN A 165 -27.98 -5.96 -29.84
C GLN A 165 -27.90 -6.90 -28.62
N LEU A 166 -27.62 -6.32 -27.46
CA LEU A 166 -27.64 -7.02 -26.17
C LEU A 166 -29.09 -7.17 -25.70
N SER A 167 -29.50 -8.36 -25.29
CA SER A 167 -30.80 -8.57 -24.64
C SER A 167 -30.85 -7.88 -23.25
N ASP A 168 -32.05 -7.66 -22.72
CA ASP A 168 -32.22 -7.04 -21.39
C ASP A 168 -31.49 -7.81 -20.28
N LYS A 169 -31.53 -9.15 -20.33
CA LYS A 169 -30.77 -10.01 -19.39
C LYS A 169 -29.26 -9.86 -19.54
N GLN A 170 -28.76 -9.71 -20.77
CA GLN A 170 -27.34 -9.50 -21.03
C GLN A 170 -26.88 -8.10 -20.63
N THR A 171 -27.74 -7.10 -20.78
CA THR A 171 -27.51 -5.74 -20.28
C THR A 171 -27.45 -5.73 -18.75
N GLU A 172 -28.35 -6.45 -18.09
CA GLU A 172 -28.35 -6.63 -16.64
C GLU A 172 -27.11 -7.39 -16.16
N GLN A 173 -26.67 -8.43 -16.88
CA GLN A 173 -25.41 -9.14 -16.62
C GLN A 173 -24.16 -8.26 -16.86
N LEU A 174 -24.13 -7.46 -17.92
CA LEU A 174 -23.04 -6.51 -18.18
C LEU A 174 -22.99 -5.41 -17.13
N GLU A 175 -24.13 -4.92 -16.66
CA GLU A 175 -24.19 -4.02 -15.51
C GLU A 175 -23.69 -4.69 -14.23
N GLN A 176 -24.00 -5.97 -14.01
CA GLN A 176 -23.49 -6.75 -12.87
C GLN A 176 -21.95 -6.91 -12.93
N ILE A 177 -21.40 -7.16 -14.13
CA ILE A 177 -19.95 -7.26 -14.35
C ILE A 177 -19.27 -5.89 -14.22
N ALA A 178 -19.87 -4.82 -14.77
CA ALA A 178 -19.38 -3.45 -14.61
C ALA A 178 -19.40 -3.02 -13.13
N LYS A 179 -20.40 -3.49 -12.35
CA LYS A 179 -20.47 -3.33 -10.89
C LYS A 179 -19.40 -4.13 -10.14
N LYS A 180 -18.64 -5.04 -10.76
CA LYS A 180 -17.47 -5.69 -10.14
C LYS A 180 -16.24 -4.76 -10.14
N PHE A 181 -16.04 -3.92 -11.16
CA PHE A 181 -14.94 -2.94 -11.23
C PHE A 181 -15.13 -1.69 -10.35
N THR A 182 -15.43 -1.92 -9.09
CA THR A 182 -15.55 -0.89 -8.07
C THR A 182 -14.20 -0.27 -7.70
N PRO A 183 -14.16 0.95 -7.13
CA PRO A 183 -12.94 1.58 -6.61
C PRO A 183 -12.05 0.65 -5.78
N LEU A 184 -12.63 -0.13 -4.85
CA LEU A 184 -11.86 -1.03 -4.00
C LEU A 184 -11.31 -2.24 -4.76
N SER A 185 -12.14 -2.82 -5.64
CA SER A 185 -11.72 -3.94 -6.48
C SER A 185 -10.54 -3.56 -7.37
N LEU A 186 -10.61 -2.38 -8.01
CA LEU A 186 -9.54 -1.87 -8.83
C LEU A 186 -8.30 -1.51 -8.01
N ALA A 187 -8.47 -0.96 -6.80
CA ALA A 187 -7.33 -0.62 -5.97
C ALA A 187 -6.60 -1.87 -5.45
N PHE A 188 -7.30 -2.93 -5.04
CA PHE A 188 -6.72 -4.05 -4.28
C PHE A 188 -6.91 -5.44 -4.93
N ASP A 189 -7.28 -5.51 -6.20
CA ASP A 189 -7.46 -6.76 -6.95
C ASP A 189 -8.43 -7.73 -6.24
N LEU A 190 -9.53 -7.18 -5.68
CA LEU A 190 -10.41 -7.95 -4.79
C LEU A 190 -11.23 -9.03 -5.49
N ASP A 191 -11.48 -8.88 -6.80
CA ASP A 191 -12.27 -9.85 -7.55
C ASP A 191 -11.41 -10.81 -8.37
N ARG A 192 -10.19 -10.40 -8.79
CA ARG A 192 -9.24 -11.18 -9.60
C ARG A 192 -7.81 -10.66 -9.43
N ASN A 193 -6.84 -11.57 -9.43
CA ASN A 193 -5.42 -11.23 -9.53
C ASN A 193 -5.06 -10.82 -10.97
N ASN A 194 -5.30 -9.55 -11.30
CA ASN A 194 -5.10 -9.01 -12.66
C ASN A 194 -3.73 -8.34 -12.86
N THR A 195 -2.93 -8.23 -11.80
CA THR A 195 -1.62 -7.56 -11.82
C THR A 195 -0.53 -8.55 -11.46
N PRO A 196 0.57 -8.66 -12.23
CA PRO A 196 1.72 -9.45 -11.81
C PRO A 196 2.27 -8.98 -10.46
N LEU A 197 2.83 -9.93 -9.71
CA LEU A 197 3.63 -9.64 -8.51
C LEU A 197 4.75 -8.65 -8.83
N TRP A 198 5.13 -7.85 -7.84
CA TRP A 198 6.20 -6.86 -7.91
C TRP A 198 6.00 -5.75 -8.96
N THR A 199 4.81 -5.64 -9.54
CA THR A 199 4.45 -4.52 -10.42
C THR A 199 4.03 -3.31 -9.61
N THR A 200 4.66 -2.16 -9.88
CA THR A 200 4.39 -0.91 -9.17
C THR A 200 3.04 -0.32 -9.60
N ARG A 201 2.23 0.07 -8.61
CA ARG A 201 0.89 0.65 -8.79
C ARG A 201 0.71 1.85 -7.86
N PRO A 202 -0.18 2.79 -8.17
CA PRO A 202 -0.53 3.83 -7.22
C PRO A 202 -1.16 3.26 -5.95
N HIS A 203 -0.87 3.87 -4.80
CA HIS A 203 -1.39 3.43 -3.49
C HIS A 203 -2.28 4.48 -2.82
N ASN A 204 -1.72 5.62 -2.43
CA ASN A 204 -2.46 6.82 -2.03
C ASN A 204 -2.44 7.84 -3.20
N PRO A 205 -3.22 8.94 -3.13
CA PRO A 205 -3.23 9.94 -4.19
C PRO A 205 -1.84 10.51 -4.46
N MET A 206 -1.43 10.63 -5.73
CA MET A 206 -0.20 11.32 -6.11
C MET A 206 -0.53 12.67 -6.72
N TYR A 207 0.08 13.72 -6.18
CA TYR A 207 -0.26 15.08 -6.53
C TYR A 207 0.91 16.03 -6.35
N ILE A 208 0.79 17.18 -7.01
CA ILE A 208 1.62 18.36 -6.81
C ILE A 208 0.71 19.57 -6.67
N LEU A 209 0.92 20.34 -5.61
CA LEU A 209 0.19 21.55 -5.26
C LEU A 209 1.21 22.70 -5.23
N PRO A 210 1.48 23.35 -6.38
CA PRO A 210 2.38 24.49 -6.44
C PRO A 210 1.92 25.64 -5.54
N LEU A 211 0.60 25.81 -5.40
CA LEU A 211 0.01 26.83 -4.55
C LEU A 211 -0.53 26.16 -3.29
N TYR A 212 0.29 26.01 -2.26
CA TYR A 212 -0.12 25.52 -0.94
C TYR A 212 0.04 26.62 0.10
N LEU A 213 -1.07 27.17 0.58
CA LEU A 213 -1.10 28.25 1.57
C LEU A 213 -1.48 27.70 2.93
N ASN A 214 -0.63 27.91 3.93
CA ASN A 214 -0.92 27.63 5.33
C ASN A 214 -1.15 28.95 6.08
N ALA A 215 -2.35 29.13 6.63
CA ALA A 215 -2.74 30.35 7.32
C ALA A 215 -1.95 30.58 8.62
N LYS A 216 -1.45 29.51 9.24
CA LYS A 216 -0.66 29.58 10.48
C LYS A 216 0.46 28.54 10.40
N PRO A 217 1.58 28.81 9.72
CA PRO A 217 2.74 27.92 9.71
C PRO A 217 3.28 27.66 11.12
N ASN A 218 3.77 26.45 11.37
CA ASN A 218 4.32 26.05 12.67
C ASN A 218 5.77 26.54 12.81
N ARG A 219 5.93 27.74 13.38
CA ARG A 219 7.26 28.36 13.55
C ARG A 219 7.98 27.95 14.82
N ASP A 220 7.31 27.21 15.68
CA ASP A 220 7.83 26.81 16.99
C ASP A 220 7.62 25.30 17.24
N PRO A 221 8.06 24.40 16.33
CA PRO A 221 7.86 22.97 16.51
C PRO A 221 8.58 22.49 17.79
N SER A 222 7.86 21.73 18.60
CA SER A 222 8.31 21.19 19.88
C SER A 222 7.58 19.88 20.19
N THR A 223 8.09 19.08 21.12
CA THR A 223 7.40 17.92 21.70
C THR A 223 7.65 17.88 23.21
N PRO A 224 6.95 17.03 23.98
CA PRO A 224 7.26 16.85 25.40
C PRO A 224 8.70 16.43 25.70
N THR A 225 9.41 15.86 24.71
CA THR A 225 10.75 15.29 24.86
C THR A 225 11.83 16.03 24.07
N GLN A 226 11.45 16.98 23.20
CA GLN A 226 12.37 17.71 22.32
C GLN A 226 12.23 19.22 22.52
N SER A 227 13.36 19.93 22.60
CA SER A 227 13.38 21.39 22.75
C SER A 227 12.71 22.09 21.58
N THR A 228 12.04 23.22 21.85
CA THR A 228 11.47 24.07 20.80
C THR A 228 12.54 24.59 19.85
N GLN A 229 12.30 24.47 18.55
CA GLN A 229 13.06 25.17 17.52
C GLN A 229 12.28 26.39 17.05
N HIS A 230 12.97 27.51 16.87
CA HIS A 230 12.34 28.79 16.52
C HIS A 230 12.68 29.17 15.08
N PHE A 231 11.65 29.35 14.27
CA PHE A 231 11.75 29.81 12.89
C PHE A 231 11.13 31.20 12.76
N SER A 232 11.83 32.12 12.12
CA SER A 232 11.28 33.42 11.79
C SER A 232 10.20 33.33 10.70
N THR A 233 9.52 34.44 10.46
CA THR A 233 8.60 34.55 9.32
C THR A 233 9.31 34.42 7.98
N ASN A 234 10.61 34.70 7.93
CA ASN A 234 11.42 34.53 6.74
C ASN A 234 11.86 33.07 6.55
N ASP A 235 12.19 32.37 7.64
CA ASP A 235 12.60 30.96 7.57
C ASP A 235 11.45 30.07 7.13
N MET A 236 10.23 30.38 7.59
CA MET A 236 9.02 29.65 7.25
C MET A 236 7.91 30.58 6.76
N ARG A 237 7.79 30.66 5.43
CA ARG A 237 6.77 31.42 4.72
C ARG A 237 5.45 30.64 4.69
N ALA A 238 4.35 31.37 4.53
CA ALA A 238 3.00 30.80 4.52
C ALA A 238 2.69 30.01 3.24
N MET A 239 3.35 30.35 2.14
CA MET A 239 3.15 29.72 0.84
C MET A 239 4.29 28.76 0.54
N GLU A 240 3.95 27.55 0.14
CA GLU A 240 4.88 26.49 -0.21
C GLU A 240 4.33 25.64 -1.36
N LEU A 241 5.19 24.78 -1.90
CA LEU A 241 4.78 23.70 -2.79
C LEU A 241 4.62 22.44 -1.95
N LYS A 242 3.48 21.77 -2.07
CA LYS A 242 3.24 20.47 -1.42
C LYS A 242 3.13 19.38 -2.48
N PHE A 243 3.74 18.23 -2.29
CA PHE A 243 3.52 17.08 -3.15
C PHE A 243 3.47 15.77 -2.37
N GLN A 244 2.86 14.76 -2.97
CA GLN A 244 2.81 13.40 -2.46
C GLN A 244 3.11 12.40 -3.57
N LEU A 245 4.00 11.45 -3.28
CA LEU A 245 4.29 10.28 -4.09
C LEU A 245 3.85 9.05 -3.32
N SER A 246 3.20 8.11 -3.99
CA SER A 246 2.69 6.93 -3.30
C SER A 246 2.49 5.76 -4.24
N PHE A 247 3.11 4.64 -3.90
CA PHE A 247 3.01 3.41 -4.67
C PHE A 247 2.87 2.20 -3.77
N LYS A 248 2.38 1.11 -4.36
CA LYS A 248 2.36 -0.22 -3.77
C LYS A 248 2.75 -1.25 -4.81
N VAL A 249 3.24 -2.38 -4.31
CA VAL A 249 3.47 -3.59 -5.08
C VAL A 249 2.77 -4.73 -4.38
N LYS A 250 2.19 -5.63 -5.16
CA LYS A 250 1.72 -6.91 -4.62
C LYS A 250 2.92 -7.83 -4.47
N ALA A 251 3.23 -8.22 -3.25
CA ALA A 251 4.42 -9.02 -2.92
C ALA A 251 4.13 -10.53 -2.95
N ALA A 252 2.89 -10.92 -2.58
CA ALA A 252 2.42 -12.30 -2.67
C ALA A 252 0.90 -12.34 -2.82
N GLU A 253 0.41 -13.41 -3.42
CA GLU A 253 -1.01 -13.68 -3.69
C GLU A 253 -1.45 -14.95 -2.96
N ASP A 254 -2.76 -15.02 -2.70
CA ASP A 254 -3.47 -16.22 -2.25
C ASP A 254 -2.85 -16.90 -1.00
N LEU A 255 -2.48 -16.07 -0.03
CA LEU A 255 -1.85 -16.49 1.21
C LEU A 255 -2.85 -17.14 2.17
N LEU A 256 -2.33 -17.92 3.13
CA LEU A 256 -3.10 -18.54 4.22
C LEU A 256 -4.20 -19.50 3.74
N GLY A 257 -4.10 -20.00 2.51
CA GLY A 257 -5.13 -20.85 1.90
C GLY A 257 -6.43 -20.09 1.57
N THR A 258 -6.36 -18.77 1.49
CA THR A 258 -7.46 -17.87 1.10
C THR A 258 -6.99 -16.95 -0.03
N ASP A 259 -7.87 -16.13 -0.59
CA ASP A 259 -7.48 -15.17 -1.63
C ASP A 259 -6.84 -13.88 -1.06
N ALA A 260 -6.12 -14.00 0.06
CA ALA A 260 -5.49 -12.89 0.75
C ALA A 260 -4.17 -12.49 0.06
N ASP A 261 -4.05 -11.20 -0.26
CA ASP A 261 -2.85 -10.66 -0.91
C ASP A 261 -2.00 -9.85 0.07
N LEU A 262 -0.69 -10.03 -0.02
CA LEU A 262 0.30 -9.23 0.71
C LEU A 262 0.81 -8.09 -0.18
N TRP A 263 0.83 -6.89 0.39
CA TRP A 263 1.24 -5.67 -0.29
C TRP A 263 2.35 -4.97 0.48
N PHE A 264 3.34 -4.49 -0.26
CA PHE A 264 4.27 -3.48 0.24
C PHE A 264 3.85 -2.12 -0.32
N GLY A 265 3.73 -1.13 0.55
CA GLY A 265 3.37 0.25 0.21
C GLY A 265 4.45 1.23 0.64
N TYR A 266 4.56 2.33 -0.09
CA TYR A 266 5.38 3.46 0.28
C TYR A 266 4.66 4.75 -0.05
N THR A 267 4.59 5.67 0.91
CA THR A 267 4.07 7.02 0.71
C THR A 267 5.06 8.04 1.23
N GLN A 268 5.33 9.06 0.42
CA GLN A 268 6.13 10.21 0.81
C GLN A 268 5.33 11.49 0.60
N GLN A 269 5.23 12.33 1.62
CA GLN A 269 4.69 13.68 1.51
C GLN A 269 5.83 14.69 1.74
N SER A 270 5.83 15.78 1.00
CA SER A 270 6.87 16.81 1.17
C SER A 270 6.29 18.21 1.03
N HIS A 271 6.78 19.11 1.88
CA HIS A 271 6.47 20.53 1.89
C HIS A 271 7.75 21.31 1.58
N TRP A 272 7.72 22.07 0.49
CA TRP A 272 8.89 22.72 -0.08
C TRP A 272 8.70 24.23 -0.16
N GLN A 273 9.58 25.00 0.50
CA GLN A 273 9.53 26.45 0.52
C GLN A 273 10.09 27.03 -0.80
N VAL A 274 9.56 26.63 -1.95
CA VAL A 274 9.98 27.10 -3.29
C VAL A 274 9.94 28.61 -3.46
N TYR A 275 9.10 29.28 -2.68
CA TYR A 275 8.94 30.73 -2.65
C TYR A 275 9.79 31.39 -1.57
N ASN A 276 10.80 30.72 -1.03
CA ASN A 276 11.70 31.27 0.00
C ASN A 276 13.12 31.42 -0.54
N GLU A 277 13.29 32.33 -1.49
CA GLU A 277 14.57 32.63 -2.12
C GLU A 277 15.64 33.10 -1.13
N ASP A 278 15.26 33.82 -0.07
CA ASP A 278 16.19 34.33 0.94
C ASP A 278 16.93 33.22 1.70
N ASN A 279 16.34 32.01 1.75
CA ASN A 279 16.89 30.84 2.42
C ASN A 279 17.23 29.70 1.46
N SER A 280 17.43 30.00 0.17
CA SER A 280 17.74 29.00 -0.87
C SER A 280 16.66 27.92 -1.06
N ARG A 281 15.40 28.27 -0.78
CA ARG A 281 14.21 27.42 -1.03
C ARG A 281 14.32 26.04 -0.37
N PRO A 282 14.42 25.96 0.97
CA PRO A 282 14.63 24.69 1.64
C PRO A 282 13.35 23.85 1.66
N PHE A 283 13.49 22.53 1.77
CA PHE A 283 12.36 21.71 2.21
C PHE A 283 12.07 22.01 3.68
N ARG A 284 10.78 22.18 4.00
CA ARG A 284 10.34 22.40 5.38
C ARG A 284 10.11 21.09 6.12
N SER A 285 9.58 20.09 5.41
CA SER A 285 9.30 18.78 6.00
C SER A 285 9.19 17.71 4.93
N HIS A 286 9.68 16.53 5.26
CA HIS A 286 9.39 15.28 4.57
C HIS A 286 8.71 14.32 5.53
N ASP A 287 7.78 13.52 5.05
CA ASP A 287 7.16 12.43 5.79
C ASP A 287 7.33 11.16 4.95
N TYR A 288 7.93 10.13 5.54
CA TYR A 288 8.19 8.82 4.94
C TYR A 288 7.30 7.77 5.61
N GLN A 289 6.51 7.06 4.81
CA GLN A 289 5.55 6.05 5.28
C GLN A 289 5.66 4.74 4.48
N PRO A 290 6.67 3.90 4.75
CA PRO A 290 6.66 2.52 4.28
C PRO A 290 5.66 1.69 5.10
N GLU A 291 4.92 0.82 4.43
CA GLU A 291 3.95 -0.08 5.04
C GLU A 291 3.97 -1.47 4.40
N LEU A 292 3.58 -2.47 5.20
CA LEU A 292 3.34 -3.84 4.77
C LEU A 292 1.95 -4.24 5.26
N PHE A 293 1.09 -4.71 4.38
CA PHE A 293 -0.29 -5.02 4.74
C PHE A 293 -0.87 -6.18 3.94
N LEU A 294 -1.76 -6.92 4.60
CA LEU A 294 -2.53 -8.02 4.02
C LEU A 294 -3.96 -7.53 3.75
N THR A 295 -4.50 -7.88 2.59
CA THR A 295 -5.90 -7.63 2.22
C THR A 295 -6.62 -8.96 1.98
N GLN A 296 -7.73 -9.17 2.68
CA GLN A 296 -8.62 -10.30 2.47
C GLN A 296 -9.90 -9.79 1.79
N PRO A 297 -10.21 -10.23 0.56
CA PRO A 297 -11.51 -10.05 -0.03
C PRO A 297 -12.58 -10.74 0.80
N VAL A 298 -13.63 -10.01 1.14
CA VAL A 298 -14.77 -10.49 1.91
C VAL A 298 -16.06 -9.97 1.30
N TYR A 299 -17.17 -10.63 1.60
CA TYR A 299 -18.48 -10.18 1.20
C TYR A 299 -19.44 -10.20 2.40
N SER A 300 -20.04 -9.04 2.67
CA SER A 300 -21.20 -8.93 3.54
C SER A 300 -22.07 -7.74 3.15
N ASN A 301 -23.38 -7.93 3.15
CA ASN A 301 -24.31 -6.82 3.03
C ASN A 301 -24.26 -5.97 4.31
N LEU A 302 -24.30 -4.65 4.14
CA LEU A 302 -24.39 -3.65 5.21
C LEU A 302 -25.73 -2.90 5.09
N PRO A 303 -26.17 -2.19 6.14
CA PRO A 303 -27.37 -1.35 6.07
C PRO A 303 -27.32 -0.34 4.92
N PHE A 304 -28.51 0.09 4.47
CA PHE A 304 -28.69 1.10 3.42
C PHE A 304 -28.06 0.72 2.06
N GLY A 305 -27.99 -0.59 1.76
CA GLY A 305 -27.45 -1.10 0.48
C GLY A 305 -25.92 -1.09 0.40
N GLY A 306 -25.24 -0.94 1.53
CA GLY A 306 -23.79 -1.00 1.58
C GLY A 306 -23.25 -2.41 1.41
N LYS A 307 -21.99 -2.51 1.02
CA LYS A 307 -21.26 -3.78 0.90
C LYS A 307 -19.91 -3.66 1.58
N LEU A 308 -19.58 -4.60 2.45
CA LEU A 308 -18.23 -4.82 2.93
C LEU A 308 -17.50 -5.69 1.90
N ARG A 309 -16.36 -5.19 1.38
CA ARG A 309 -15.61 -5.79 0.27
C ARG A 309 -14.23 -6.31 0.69
N MET A 310 -13.65 -5.74 1.73
CA MET A 310 -12.30 -6.06 2.16
C MET A 310 -12.14 -5.90 3.67
N LEU A 311 -11.39 -6.80 4.28
CA LEU A 311 -10.73 -6.57 5.56
C LEU A 311 -9.21 -6.60 5.34
N GLY A 312 -8.47 -5.90 6.19
CA GLY A 312 -7.02 -5.92 6.13
C GLY A 312 -6.36 -5.65 7.46
N VAL A 313 -5.10 -6.03 7.54
CA VAL A 313 -4.21 -5.79 8.67
C VAL A 313 -2.86 -5.36 8.13
N GLY A 314 -2.20 -4.42 8.78
CA GLY A 314 -0.90 -3.95 8.33
C GLY A 314 -0.06 -3.32 9.42
N GLY A 315 1.20 -3.10 9.09
CA GLY A 315 2.16 -2.33 9.87
C GLY A 315 2.68 -1.16 9.04
N VAL A 316 2.76 0.01 9.64
CA VAL A 316 3.31 1.22 9.00
C VAL A 316 4.30 1.89 9.93
N HIS A 317 5.48 2.18 9.40
CA HIS A 317 6.42 3.12 10.00
C HIS A 317 6.13 4.51 9.44
N HIS A 318 6.14 5.55 10.28
CA HIS A 318 5.98 6.93 9.82
C HIS A 318 7.01 7.80 10.53
N SER A 319 7.92 8.38 9.76
CA SER A 319 8.96 9.28 10.27
C SER A 319 9.16 10.45 9.33
N ASN A 320 9.85 11.50 9.80
CA ASN A 320 10.22 12.64 8.97
C ASN A 320 11.69 12.60 8.49
N GLY A 321 12.48 11.63 8.96
CA GLY A 321 13.89 11.49 8.60
C GLY A 321 14.80 12.60 9.15
N GLU A 322 14.33 13.39 10.12
CA GLU A 322 15.08 14.48 10.73
C GLU A 322 15.84 14.02 11.99
N ASP A 323 16.90 14.74 12.33
CA ASP A 323 17.62 14.61 13.60
C ASP A 323 16.97 15.43 14.72
N ASN A 324 17.41 15.19 15.95
CA ASN A 324 16.97 15.98 17.09
C ASN A 324 17.34 17.47 16.92
N PRO A 325 16.46 18.40 17.32
CA PRO A 325 15.17 18.18 18.00
C PRO A 325 13.94 18.18 17.06
N LEU A 326 14.14 18.18 15.74
CA LEU A 326 13.07 18.12 14.75
C LEU A 326 12.64 16.68 14.44
N SER A 327 13.37 15.68 14.91
CA SER A 327 13.03 14.27 14.72
C SER A 327 11.60 13.97 15.18
N ARG A 328 10.83 13.30 14.33
CA ARG A 328 9.52 12.75 14.66
C ARG A 328 9.41 11.35 14.06
N SER A 329 8.92 10.41 14.84
CA SER A 329 8.71 9.05 14.38
C SER A 329 7.70 8.29 15.23
N TRP A 330 7.02 7.33 14.62
CA TRP A 330 6.17 6.38 15.31
C TRP A 330 5.86 5.17 14.40
N ASN A 331 5.46 4.08 15.04
CA ASN A 331 5.04 2.85 14.37
C ASN A 331 3.60 2.53 14.72
N ARG A 332 2.85 2.00 13.76
CA ARG A 332 1.46 1.58 13.96
C ARG A 332 1.26 0.18 13.41
N ALA A 333 0.57 -0.65 14.17
CA ALA A 333 -0.14 -1.80 13.64
C ALA A 333 -1.61 -1.38 13.46
N TYR A 334 -2.23 -1.71 12.33
CA TYR A 334 -3.58 -1.28 12.02
C TYR A 334 -4.44 -2.39 11.43
N LEU A 335 -5.74 -2.26 11.66
CA LEU A 335 -6.80 -2.97 10.97
C LEU A 335 -7.48 -1.99 10.00
N MET A 336 -7.94 -2.48 8.86
CA MET A 336 -8.69 -1.70 7.90
C MET A 336 -9.87 -2.47 7.33
N ALA A 337 -10.90 -1.75 6.92
CA ALA A 337 -12.04 -2.31 6.21
C ALA A 337 -12.33 -1.48 4.96
N GLY A 338 -12.79 -2.12 3.89
CA GLY A 338 -13.21 -1.45 2.66
C GLY A 338 -14.69 -1.66 2.41
N MET A 339 -15.45 -0.57 2.34
CA MET A 339 -16.90 -0.59 2.18
C MET A 339 -17.37 0.33 1.06
N GLU A 340 -18.47 -0.03 0.40
CA GLU A 340 -19.02 0.70 -0.73
C GLU A 340 -20.55 0.83 -0.65
N TRP A 341 -21.05 2.04 -0.91
CA TRP A 341 -22.46 2.38 -1.09
C TRP A 341 -22.64 3.09 -2.44
N GLY A 342 -22.83 2.33 -3.50
CA GLY A 342 -22.93 2.87 -4.86
C GLY A 342 -21.69 3.69 -5.24
N LYS A 343 -21.82 5.02 -5.25
CA LYS A 343 -20.74 5.95 -5.60
C LYS A 343 -19.82 6.34 -4.43
N LEU A 344 -20.21 6.00 -3.20
CA LEU A 344 -19.43 6.27 -1.99
C LEU A 344 -18.56 5.06 -1.65
N THR A 345 -17.26 5.28 -1.50
CA THR A 345 -16.29 4.34 -0.94
C THR A 345 -15.83 4.87 0.41
N VAL A 346 -15.77 3.99 1.43
CA VAL A 346 -15.33 4.34 2.78
C VAL A 346 -14.33 3.28 3.26
N MET A 347 -13.21 3.76 3.80
CA MET A 347 -12.14 2.95 4.33
C MET A 347 -11.71 3.44 5.71
N PRO A 348 -12.33 2.94 6.79
CA PRO A 348 -11.83 3.17 8.14
C PRO A 348 -10.57 2.34 8.39
N ARG A 349 -9.67 2.91 9.19
CA ARG A 349 -8.54 2.23 9.81
C ARG A 349 -8.58 2.45 11.31
N LEU A 350 -8.27 1.40 12.06
CA LEU A 350 -8.04 1.44 13.49
C LEU A 350 -6.60 1.04 13.75
N TRP A 351 -5.88 1.76 14.59
CA TRP A 351 -4.47 1.46 14.87
C TRP A 351 -4.16 1.44 16.36
N ALA A 352 -3.16 0.64 16.68
CA ALA A 352 -2.42 0.70 17.93
C ALA A 352 -1.01 1.21 17.63
N ARG A 353 -0.51 2.09 18.49
CA ARG A 353 0.90 2.50 18.46
C ARG A 353 1.76 1.33 18.91
N VAL A 354 2.76 0.98 18.10
CA VAL A 354 3.80 0.03 18.49
C VAL A 354 4.91 0.84 19.15
N ALA A 355 5.13 0.62 20.45
CA ALA A 355 6.13 1.36 21.21
C ALA A 355 7.54 1.13 20.65
N LYS A 356 8.40 2.16 20.71
CA LYS A 356 9.84 1.96 20.55
C LYS A 356 10.31 1.02 21.68
N GLY A 357 11.19 0.08 21.34
CA GLY A 357 11.75 -0.88 22.32
C GLY A 357 12.42 -0.17 23.49
N SER A 358 12.57 -0.90 24.60
CA SER A 358 13.09 -0.42 25.90
C SER A 358 14.59 -0.02 25.91
N ASP A 359 15.22 0.14 24.76
CA ASP A 359 16.68 0.31 24.61
C ASP A 359 17.14 1.76 24.80
N GLY A 360 16.49 2.51 25.70
CA GLY A 360 16.91 3.86 26.10
C GLY A 360 16.75 4.95 25.04
N GLN A 361 16.15 4.66 23.87
CA GLN A 361 15.83 5.69 22.89
C GLN A 361 14.65 6.53 23.36
N VAL A 362 14.85 7.85 23.39
CA VAL A 362 13.80 8.82 23.71
C VAL A 362 12.72 8.76 22.64
N ASP A 363 11.47 8.65 23.07
CA ASP A 363 10.31 8.76 22.19
C ASP A 363 10.20 10.20 21.67
N ASP A 364 10.24 10.39 20.36
CA ASP A 364 10.25 11.72 19.75
C ASP A 364 8.95 12.49 19.99
N ASN A 365 7.83 11.78 20.09
CA ASN A 365 6.48 12.34 20.16
C ASN A 365 5.58 11.39 20.99
N PRO A 366 5.76 11.33 22.32
CA PRO A 366 5.03 10.40 23.19
C PRO A 366 3.51 10.68 23.22
N ASP A 367 3.10 11.92 23.01
CA ASP A 367 1.74 12.43 23.01
C ASP A 367 1.06 12.41 21.62
N ILE A 368 1.65 11.79 20.59
CA ILE A 368 1.09 11.81 19.22
C ILE A 368 -0.37 11.30 19.13
N LEU A 369 -0.74 10.33 19.98
CA LEU A 369 -2.10 9.78 20.03
C LEU A 369 -3.13 10.82 20.50
N ASP A 370 -2.72 11.83 21.28
CA ASP A 370 -3.59 12.93 21.67
C ASP A 370 -4.12 13.69 20.45
N TYR A 371 -3.40 13.67 19.33
CA TYR A 371 -3.70 14.42 18.13
C TYR A 371 -4.23 13.54 17.00
N TYR A 372 -3.60 12.39 16.77
CA TYR A 372 -3.99 11.46 15.70
C TYR A 372 -5.15 10.54 16.11
N GLY A 373 -5.36 10.34 17.40
CA GLY A 373 -6.30 9.35 17.91
C GLY A 373 -5.89 7.93 17.56
N TYR A 374 -6.88 7.05 17.45
CA TYR A 374 -6.71 5.60 17.32
C TYR A 374 -7.17 5.08 15.96
N GLY A 375 -7.38 5.97 14.99
CA GLY A 375 -7.85 5.60 13.66
C GLY A 375 -8.10 6.80 12.76
N ASP A 376 -8.31 6.51 11.48
CA ASP A 376 -8.81 7.46 10.49
C ASP A 376 -9.91 6.84 9.63
N VAL A 377 -10.65 7.69 8.94
CA VAL A 377 -11.61 7.30 7.91
C VAL A 377 -11.24 8.03 6.65
N ARG A 378 -10.96 7.25 5.60
CA ARG A 378 -10.79 7.75 4.25
C ARG A 378 -12.08 7.52 3.47
N PHE A 379 -12.46 8.46 2.63
CA PHE A 379 -13.68 8.36 1.84
C PHE A 379 -13.49 8.95 0.44
N LEU A 380 -14.29 8.46 -0.50
CA LEU A 380 -14.35 8.93 -1.87
C LEU A 380 -15.78 8.87 -2.36
N TYR A 381 -16.26 9.95 -2.94
CA TYR A 381 -17.59 10.07 -3.54
C TYR A 381 -17.49 10.53 -4.99
N GLN A 382 -17.95 9.69 -5.90
CA GLN A 382 -17.94 9.98 -7.34
C GLN A 382 -19.15 10.84 -7.72
N LEU A 383 -18.89 11.98 -8.36
CA LEU A 383 -19.93 12.89 -8.85
C LEU A 383 -20.39 12.49 -10.27
N PRO A 384 -21.60 12.87 -10.69
CA PRO A 384 -22.11 12.56 -12.04
C PRO A 384 -21.25 13.09 -13.19
N ASN A 385 -20.48 14.16 -12.96
CA ASN A 385 -19.62 14.80 -13.96
C ASN A 385 -18.19 14.23 -14.02
N LYS A 386 -17.96 13.03 -13.47
CA LYS A 386 -16.64 12.36 -13.33
C LYS A 386 -15.66 13.05 -12.38
N SER A 387 -16.05 14.13 -11.71
CA SER A 387 -15.26 14.68 -10.59
C SER A 387 -15.44 13.80 -9.35
N ASN A 388 -14.48 13.88 -8.42
CA ASN A 388 -14.56 13.20 -7.13
C ASN A 388 -14.46 14.19 -5.98
N ILE A 389 -15.16 13.88 -4.90
CA ILE A 389 -14.88 14.45 -3.57
C ILE A 389 -14.29 13.34 -2.73
N SER A 390 -13.09 13.54 -2.21
CA SER A 390 -12.44 12.58 -1.33
C SER A 390 -11.91 13.27 -0.08
N GLY A 391 -11.35 12.49 0.85
CA GLY A 391 -10.77 13.07 2.03
C GLY A 391 -10.36 12.06 3.07
N LEU A 392 -9.81 12.60 4.16
CA LEU A 392 -9.40 11.87 5.34
C LEU A 392 -9.91 12.60 6.58
N MET A 393 -10.48 11.86 7.51
CA MET A 393 -10.89 12.37 8.81
C MET A 393 -10.27 11.55 9.93
N ARG A 394 -9.81 12.21 10.98
CA ARG A 394 -9.36 11.58 12.23
C ARG A 394 -9.79 12.39 13.44
N TYR A 395 -10.04 11.72 14.55
CA TYR A 395 -10.50 12.36 15.77
C TYR A 395 -10.14 11.53 17.01
N ASN A 396 -9.66 12.21 18.05
CA ASN A 396 -9.48 11.64 19.38
C ASN A 396 -10.55 12.21 20.31
N PRO A 397 -11.53 11.41 20.78
CA PRO A 397 -12.59 11.88 21.65
C PRO A 397 -12.10 12.29 23.05
N SER A 398 -11.01 11.72 23.54
CA SER A 398 -10.49 12.01 24.89
C SER A 398 -9.87 13.41 25.00
N THR A 399 -9.26 13.90 23.92
CA THR A 399 -8.59 15.21 23.87
C THR A 399 -9.35 16.23 23.03
N SER A 400 -10.40 15.79 22.32
CA SER A 400 -11.15 16.59 21.34
C SER A 400 -10.31 17.17 20.20
N LYS A 401 -9.16 16.55 19.90
CA LYS A 401 -8.28 16.94 18.78
C LYS A 401 -8.51 16.03 17.59
N GLY A 402 -8.26 16.54 16.38
CA GLY A 402 -8.44 15.77 15.15
C GLY A 402 -8.07 16.57 13.92
N ALA A 403 -8.36 16.01 12.74
CA ALA A 403 -8.18 16.69 11.47
C ALA A 403 -9.18 16.22 10.43
N LEU A 404 -9.46 17.11 9.49
CA LEU A 404 -10.22 16.86 8.29
C LEU A 404 -9.44 17.40 7.08
N GLN A 405 -9.22 16.53 6.11
CA GLN A 405 -8.79 16.86 4.76
C GLN A 405 -9.98 16.63 3.81
N LEU A 406 -10.27 17.63 2.97
CA LEU A 406 -11.27 17.55 1.91
C LEU A 406 -10.60 17.84 0.57
N ASP A 407 -10.88 16.97 -0.39
CA ASP A 407 -10.23 16.92 -1.68
C ASP A 407 -11.30 17.03 -2.78
N TYR A 408 -11.12 17.96 -3.70
CA TYR A 408 -11.93 18.04 -4.91
C TYR A 408 -11.05 17.80 -6.13
N VAL A 409 -11.41 16.77 -6.91
CA VAL A 409 -10.63 16.29 -8.05
C VAL A 409 -11.50 16.40 -9.30
N ARG A 410 -10.97 17.04 -10.36
CA ARG A 410 -11.66 17.18 -11.65
C ARG A 410 -10.76 16.69 -12.78
N PRO A 411 -11.15 15.63 -13.52
CA PRO A 411 -10.38 15.16 -14.67
C PRO A 411 -10.18 16.27 -15.72
N LEU A 412 -8.94 16.48 -16.15
CA LEU A 412 -8.58 17.40 -17.24
C LEU A 412 -8.29 16.65 -18.56
N GLY A 413 -8.12 15.33 -18.48
CA GLY A 413 -7.82 14.44 -19.60
C GLY A 413 -6.40 13.87 -19.54
N LYS A 414 -6.14 12.81 -20.31
CA LYS A 414 -4.81 12.17 -20.44
C LYS A 414 -4.15 11.76 -19.11
N GLY A 415 -4.95 11.31 -18.14
CA GLY A 415 -4.42 10.84 -16.84
C GLY A 415 -3.99 11.95 -15.88
N VAL A 416 -4.44 13.20 -16.10
CA VAL A 416 -4.20 14.32 -15.17
C VAL A 416 -5.53 14.93 -14.74
N SER A 417 -5.62 15.28 -13.46
CA SER A 417 -6.76 15.96 -12.85
C SER A 417 -6.36 17.27 -12.22
N GLY A 418 -7.23 18.27 -12.29
CA GLY A 418 -7.14 19.46 -11.46
C GLY A 418 -7.53 19.10 -10.03
N TYR A 419 -6.80 19.65 -9.06
CA TYR A 419 -6.89 19.24 -7.67
C TYR A 419 -6.92 20.43 -6.72
N VAL A 420 -7.90 20.44 -5.81
CA VAL A 420 -8.02 21.39 -4.72
C VAL A 420 -8.07 20.60 -3.41
N GLN A 421 -7.19 20.95 -2.47
CA GLN A 421 -7.10 20.35 -1.15
C GLN A 421 -7.41 21.40 -0.08
N LEU A 422 -8.29 21.07 0.86
CA LEU A 422 -8.54 21.85 2.07
C LEU A 422 -8.14 21.00 3.27
N PHE A 423 -7.34 21.56 4.17
CA PHE A 423 -6.92 20.88 5.40
C PHE A 423 -7.26 21.74 6.61
N LYS A 424 -7.85 21.13 7.64
CA LYS A 424 -8.06 21.75 8.94
C LYS A 424 -7.78 20.77 10.07
N GLY A 425 -6.98 21.19 11.06
CA GLY A 425 -6.73 20.45 12.28
C GLY A 425 -5.25 20.14 12.51
N TYR A 426 -4.98 19.04 13.20
CA TYR A 426 -3.63 18.66 13.65
C TYR A 426 -2.96 17.65 12.72
N GLY A 427 -1.63 17.65 12.59
CA GLY A 427 -0.89 16.62 11.83
C GLY A 427 -0.95 16.71 10.32
N GLN A 428 -0.90 17.93 9.79
CA GLN A 428 -0.75 18.14 8.34
C GLN A 428 0.50 17.44 7.78
N SER A 429 1.57 17.48 8.56
CA SER A 429 2.82 16.73 8.41
C SER A 429 3.19 16.17 9.78
N LEU A 430 4.18 15.28 9.85
CA LEU A 430 4.59 14.69 11.12
C LEU A 430 5.26 15.72 12.04
N ILE A 431 6.02 16.69 11.50
CA ILE A 431 6.55 17.80 12.30
C ILE A 431 5.45 18.68 12.90
N ASP A 432 4.29 18.73 12.23
CA ASP A 432 3.10 19.49 12.63
C ASP A 432 2.05 18.62 13.36
N TYR A 433 2.41 17.44 13.88
CA TYR A 433 1.45 16.52 14.54
C TYR A 433 0.67 17.19 15.66
N ASN A 434 1.32 18.09 16.41
CA ASN A 434 0.73 18.81 17.54
C ASN A 434 0.33 20.26 17.23
N HIS A 435 0.33 20.66 15.96
CA HIS A 435 0.00 22.02 15.54
C HIS A 435 -1.31 22.09 14.74
N ASN A 436 -2.22 23.00 15.11
CA ASN A 436 -3.50 23.17 14.43
C ASN A 436 -3.34 24.10 13.21
N ALA A 437 -3.34 23.52 12.02
CA ALA A 437 -3.22 24.23 10.75
C ALA A 437 -4.57 24.40 10.06
N THR A 438 -4.68 25.47 9.26
CA THR A 438 -5.70 25.64 8.22
C THR A 438 -4.96 25.91 6.92
N SER A 439 -5.20 25.09 5.89
CA SER A 439 -4.52 25.23 4.61
C SER A 439 -5.43 25.01 3.42
N ILE A 440 -5.07 25.65 2.31
CA ILE A 440 -5.67 25.44 1.00
C ILE A 440 -4.55 25.18 -0.01
N GLY A 441 -4.74 24.16 -0.84
CA GLY A 441 -3.85 23.75 -1.90
C GLY A 441 -4.56 23.74 -3.24
N ILE A 442 -3.89 24.20 -4.29
CA ILE A 442 -4.36 24.09 -5.67
C ILE A 442 -3.23 23.56 -6.55
N GLY A 443 -3.54 22.57 -7.40
CA GLY A 443 -2.57 22.01 -8.33
C GLY A 443 -3.12 20.87 -9.17
N LEU A 444 -2.29 19.86 -9.39
CA LEU A 444 -2.55 18.73 -10.27
C LEU A 444 -2.43 17.42 -9.50
N MET A 445 -3.26 16.45 -9.88
CA MET A 445 -3.25 15.09 -9.38
C MET A 445 -3.03 14.12 -10.56
N LEU A 446 -2.18 13.13 -10.34
CA LEU A 446 -1.86 12.08 -11.32
C LEU A 446 -2.79 10.88 -11.16
N ASN A 447 -3.08 10.48 -9.92
CA ASN A 447 -4.05 9.44 -9.60
C ASN A 447 -4.81 9.81 -8.31
N ASP A 448 -6.07 9.41 -8.26
CA ASP A 448 -6.83 9.39 -7.02
C ASP A 448 -6.64 8.03 -6.31
N TRP A 449 -7.29 7.83 -5.18
CA TRP A 449 -7.33 6.58 -4.42
C TRP A 449 -7.71 5.37 -5.28
N MET A 450 -8.55 5.57 -6.31
CA MET A 450 -8.98 4.52 -7.23
C MET A 450 -7.82 3.83 -7.96
N GLY A 451 -6.61 4.40 -7.93
CA GLY A 451 -5.43 3.86 -8.60
C GLY A 451 -5.54 3.90 -10.12
N LEU A 452 -6.40 4.80 -10.64
CA LEU A 452 -6.64 5.09 -12.05
C LEU A 452 -6.16 6.50 -12.42
#